data_AF-A0A8E2ASE0-F1
#
_entry.id   AF-A0A8E2ASE0-F1
#
_cell.length_a   1.000
_cell.length_b   1.000
_cell.length_c   1.000
_cell.angle_alpha   90.00
_cell.angle_beta   90.00
_cell.angle_gamma   90.00
#
_symmetry.space_group_name_H-M   'P 1'
#
loop_
_entity.id
_entity.type
_entity.pdbx_description
1 polymer ?
#
loop_
_entity_poly.entity_id
_entity_poly.type
_entity_poly.pdbx_seq_one_letter_code
_entity_poly.pdbx_strand_id
1 'polypeptide(L)'
;MSAEELQEWLDDPKSKTAGTGVGIESGHKIIEILNKNPTKDPKRYDEEDLEHMRKVVGYNNRHIAGEDHLKETKTKEELKNTKSTISMKNWGHDPVKTLDDADIPEN
;
A
#
# COMPACT_ATOMS: atom_id res chain seq x y z
N MET A 1 -2.36 -1.21 -6.39
CA MET A 1 -1.13 -1.46 -7.19
C MET A 1 -1.30 -2.78 -7.92
N SER A 2 -0.72 -2.95 -9.10
CA SER A 2 -0.60 -4.27 -9.75
C SER A 2 0.48 -5.12 -9.07
N ALA A 3 0.60 -6.39 -9.46
CA ALA A 3 1.65 -7.27 -8.96
C ALA A 3 3.04 -6.76 -9.37
N GLU A 4 3.18 -6.32 -10.62
CA GLU A 4 4.41 -5.77 -11.19
C GLU A 4 4.81 -4.47 -10.48
N GLU A 5 3.86 -3.53 -10.34
CA GLU A 5 4.12 -2.26 -9.63
C GLU A 5 4.55 -2.48 -8.17
N LEU A 6 3.97 -3.47 -7.50
CA LEU A 6 4.32 -3.79 -6.12
C LEU A 6 5.67 -4.50 -6.04
N GLN A 7 5.99 -5.39 -6.98
CA GLN A 7 7.29 -6.05 -7.06
C GLN A 7 8.41 -5.02 -7.25
N GLU A 8 8.28 -4.13 -8.25
CA GLU A 8 9.23 -3.04 -8.49
C GLU A 8 9.43 -2.16 -7.25
N TRP A 9 8.35 -1.89 -6.52
CA TRP A 9 8.43 -1.12 -5.28
C TRP A 9 9.18 -1.84 -4.16
N LEU A 10 8.93 -3.13 -3.94
CA LEU A 10 9.58 -3.90 -2.88
C LEU A 10 11.09 -4.12 -3.15
N ASP A 11 11.48 -4.15 -4.42
CA ASP A 11 12.88 -4.23 -4.84
C ASP A 11 13.64 -2.92 -4.64
N ASP A 12 12.95 -1.77 -4.62
CA ASP A 12 13.54 -0.47 -4.34
C ASP A 12 14.01 -0.38 -2.87
N PRO A 13 15.27 0.02 -2.60
CA PRO A 13 15.77 0.25 -1.23
C PRO A 13 14.89 1.17 -0.38
N LYS A 14 14.14 2.08 -0.99
CA LYS A 14 13.19 2.97 -0.32
C LYS A 14 12.12 2.21 0.46
N SER A 15 11.68 1.04 -0.02
CA SER A 15 10.69 0.21 0.69
C SER A 15 11.13 -0.17 2.11
N LYS A 16 12.45 -0.27 2.34
CA LYS A 16 13.07 -0.65 3.62
C LYS A 16 13.22 0.50 4.61
N THR A 17 12.81 1.71 4.24
CA THR A 17 12.98 2.91 5.07
C THR A 17 11.81 3.16 6.04
N ALA A 18 10.80 2.29 6.06
CA ALA A 18 9.67 2.35 7.00
C ALA A 18 9.23 0.96 7.51
N GLY A 19 8.71 0.95 8.75
CA GLY A 19 8.16 -0.24 9.39
C GLY A 19 9.22 -1.21 9.93
N THR A 20 8.77 -2.42 10.28
CA THR A 20 9.57 -3.49 10.90
C THR A 20 9.83 -4.68 9.96
N GLY A 21 9.60 -4.52 8.66
CA GLY A 21 9.71 -5.61 7.66
C GLY A 21 8.41 -6.38 7.41
N VAL A 22 7.47 -6.39 8.36
CA VAL A 22 6.16 -7.07 8.22
C VAL A 22 5.38 -6.60 7.00
N GLY A 23 5.46 -5.30 6.67
CA GLY A 23 4.84 -4.77 5.46
C GLY A 23 5.45 -5.34 4.19
N ILE A 24 6.78 -5.52 4.13
CA ILE A 24 7.47 -6.07 2.96
C ILE A 24 7.08 -7.53 2.75
N GLU A 25 7.06 -8.33 3.83
CA GLU A 25 6.58 -9.71 3.79
C GLU A 25 5.13 -9.78 3.32
N SER A 26 4.28 -8.89 3.85
CA SER A 26 2.89 -8.77 3.40
C SER A 26 2.78 -8.42 1.91
N GLY A 27 3.65 -7.54 1.43
CA GLY A 27 3.74 -7.15 0.02
C GLY A 27 4.04 -8.33 -0.89
N HIS A 28 5.01 -9.17 -0.53
CA HIS A 28 5.30 -10.40 -1.28
C HIS A 28 4.11 -11.36 -1.30
N LYS A 29 3.40 -11.53 -0.17
CA LYS A 29 2.19 -12.35 -0.13
C LYS A 29 1.07 -11.78 -1.01
N ILE A 30 0.93 -10.46 -1.11
CA ILE A 30 -0.02 -9.83 -2.04
C ILE A 30 0.34 -10.17 -3.50
N ILE A 31 1.63 -10.10 -3.85
CA ILE A 31 2.11 -10.47 -5.20
C ILE A 31 1.78 -11.93 -5.51
N GLU A 32 2.01 -12.85 -4.57
CA GLU A 32 1.63 -14.26 -4.72
C GLU A 32 0.13 -14.43 -4.98
N ILE A 33 -0.73 -13.76 -4.20
CA ILE A 33 -2.19 -13.82 -4.35
C ILE A 33 -2.62 -13.31 -5.73
N LEU A 34 -2.05 -12.19 -6.18
CA LEU A 34 -2.34 -11.60 -7.49
C LEU A 34 -1.90 -12.51 -8.64
N ASN A 35 -0.73 -13.14 -8.54
CA ASN A 35 -0.22 -14.07 -9.53
C ASN A 35 -1.02 -15.39 -9.57
N LYS A 36 -1.47 -15.87 -8.42
CA LYS A 36 -2.32 -17.07 -8.29
C LYS A 36 -3.71 -16.87 -8.91
N ASN A 37 -4.25 -15.65 -8.80
CA ASN A 37 -5.59 -15.32 -9.27
C ASN A 37 -5.64 -13.97 -10.02
N PRO A 38 -5.05 -13.88 -11.23
CA PRO A 38 -4.93 -12.63 -11.97
C PRO A 38 -6.30 -12.08 -12.42
N THR A 39 -7.28 -12.95 -12.61
CA THR A 39 -8.66 -12.56 -12.94
C THR A 39 -9.47 -12.09 -11.73
N LYS A 40 -8.90 -12.20 -10.51
CA LYS A 40 -9.54 -11.83 -9.24
C LYS A 40 -10.91 -12.50 -9.04
N ASP A 41 -11.05 -13.74 -9.49
CA ASP A 41 -12.27 -14.50 -9.29
C ASP A 41 -12.42 -14.84 -7.79
N PRO A 42 -13.47 -14.35 -7.10
CA PRO A 42 -13.64 -14.59 -5.67
C PRO A 42 -13.64 -16.06 -5.25
N LYS A 43 -14.01 -16.96 -6.17
CA LYS A 43 -14.08 -18.41 -5.89
C LYS A 43 -12.72 -19.10 -5.89
N ARG A 44 -11.66 -18.42 -6.34
CA ARG A 44 -10.31 -18.97 -6.47
C ARG A 44 -9.39 -18.62 -5.28
N TYR A 45 -9.88 -17.83 -4.33
CA TYR A 45 -9.17 -17.54 -3.10
C TYR A 45 -9.43 -18.65 -2.08
N ASP A 46 -8.38 -19.06 -1.38
CA ASP A 46 -8.50 -19.90 -0.19
C ASP A 46 -8.64 -19.03 1.08
N GLU A 47 -8.83 -19.67 2.23
CA GLU A 47 -9.03 -18.94 3.49
C GLU A 47 -7.79 -18.13 3.89
N GLU A 48 -6.57 -18.61 3.60
CA GLU A 48 -5.34 -17.88 3.90
C GLU A 48 -5.22 -16.60 3.06
N ASP A 49 -5.56 -16.67 1.77
CA ASP A 49 -5.63 -15.50 0.90
C ASP A 49 -6.65 -14.49 1.44
N LEU A 50 -7.84 -14.95 1.82
CA LEU A 50 -8.91 -14.10 2.36
C LEU A 50 -8.52 -13.46 3.69
N GLU A 51 -7.92 -14.21 4.61
CA GLU A 51 -7.44 -13.71 5.90
C GLU A 51 -6.38 -12.62 5.70
N HIS A 52 -5.40 -12.87 4.82
CA HIS A 52 -4.36 -11.90 4.52
C HIS A 52 -4.94 -10.64 3.87
N MET A 53 -5.85 -10.77 2.92
CA MET A 53 -6.52 -9.61 2.30
C MET A 53 -7.30 -8.78 3.33
N ARG A 54 -8.01 -9.41 4.27
CA ARG A 54 -8.70 -8.71 5.37
C ARG A 54 -7.70 -7.95 6.26
N LYS A 55 -6.55 -8.56 6.57
CA LYS A 55 -5.47 -7.93 7.33
C LYS A 55 -4.92 -6.69 6.61
N VAL A 56 -4.66 -6.81 5.30
CA VAL A 56 -4.18 -5.72 4.45
C VAL A 56 -5.17 -4.56 4.45
N VAL A 57 -6.46 -4.82 4.21
CA VAL A 57 -7.51 -3.78 4.24
C VAL A 57 -7.57 -3.11 5.61
N GLY A 58 -7.56 -3.90 6.68
CA GLY A 58 -7.59 -3.37 8.05
C GLY A 58 -6.37 -2.50 8.38
N TYR A 59 -5.19 -2.87 7.91
CA TYR A 59 -3.96 -2.08 8.10
C TYR A 59 -4.05 -0.73 7.38
N ASN A 60 -4.42 -0.75 6.10
CA ASN A 60 -4.49 0.45 5.26
C ASN A 60 -5.57 1.42 5.77
N ASN A 61 -6.77 0.93 6.12
CA ASN A 61 -7.84 1.79 6.63
C ASN A 61 -7.45 2.55 7.90
N ARG A 62 -6.72 1.90 8.83
CA ARG A 62 -6.24 2.57 10.04
C ARG A 62 -5.20 3.65 9.75
N HIS A 63 -4.32 3.41 8.79
CA HIS A 63 -3.30 4.40 8.42
C HIS A 63 -3.92 5.58 7.67
N ILE A 64 -4.82 5.33 6.73
CA ILE A 64 -5.55 6.40 6.04
C ILE A 64 -6.26 7.30 7.05
N ALA A 65 -7.03 6.71 7.98
CA ALA A 65 -7.75 7.50 8.98
C ALA A 65 -6.82 8.27 9.94
N GLY A 66 -5.67 7.69 10.31
CA GLY A 66 -4.71 8.35 11.20
C GLY A 66 -3.91 9.47 10.54
N GLU A 67 -3.68 9.37 9.23
CA GLU A 67 -2.70 10.18 8.51
C GLU A 67 -3.37 11.16 7.54
N ASP A 68 -4.70 11.21 7.50
CA ASP A 68 -5.48 12.08 6.60
C ASP A 68 -5.10 13.56 6.75
N HIS A 69 -4.85 14.00 7.99
CA HIS A 69 -4.40 15.36 8.32
C HIS A 69 -3.07 15.75 7.66
N LEU A 70 -2.24 14.80 7.23
CA LEU A 70 -1.00 15.11 6.52
C LEU A 70 -1.27 15.74 5.15
N LYS A 71 -2.41 15.47 4.53
CA LYS A 71 -2.79 16.04 3.23
C LYS A 71 -2.98 17.55 3.29
N GLU A 72 -3.41 18.06 4.45
CA GLU A 72 -3.61 19.50 4.67
C GLU A 72 -2.29 20.28 4.77
N THR A 73 -1.19 19.60 5.10
CA THR A 73 0.08 20.26 5.47
C THR A 73 1.27 19.87 4.59
N LYS A 74 1.12 18.85 3.73
CA LYS A 74 2.21 18.32 2.91
C LYS A 74 1.86 18.36 1.44
N THR A 75 2.85 18.72 0.63
CA THR A 75 2.81 18.56 -0.82
C THR A 75 2.80 17.07 -1.20
N LYS A 76 2.42 16.78 -2.44
CA LYS A 76 2.45 15.43 -3.02
C LYS A 76 3.83 14.77 -2.89
N GLU A 77 4.90 15.52 -3.13
CA GLU A 77 6.28 15.01 -3.01
C GLU A 77 6.68 14.73 -1.56
N GLU A 78 6.27 15.56 -0.60
CA GLU A 78 6.50 15.29 0.81
C GLU A 78 5.74 14.05 1.27
N LEU A 79 4.48 13.90 0.85
CA LEU A 79 3.65 12.74 1.14
C LEU A 79 4.29 11.44 0.62
N LYS A 80 4.83 11.43 -0.61
CA LYS A 80 5.56 10.28 -1.20
C LYS A 80 6.77 9.82 -0.38
N ASN A 81 7.33 10.70 0.44
CA ASN A 81 8.52 10.45 1.24
C ASN A 81 8.22 10.23 2.72
N THR A 82 6.95 10.28 3.14
CA THR A 82 6.57 9.95 4.52
C THR A 82 6.74 8.46 4.79
N LYS A 83 7.12 8.12 6.03
CA LYS A 83 7.15 6.73 6.51
C LYS A 83 5.79 6.05 6.38
N SER A 84 4.70 6.80 6.54
CA SER A 84 3.34 6.30 6.38
C SER A 84 3.07 5.83 4.95
N THR A 85 3.32 6.67 3.94
CA THR A 85 3.18 6.28 2.53
C THR A 85 4.07 5.12 2.15
N ILE A 86 5.34 5.13 2.57
CA ILE A 86 6.27 4.01 2.31
C ILE A 86 5.71 2.71 2.90
N SER A 87 5.21 2.75 4.14
CA SER A 87 4.62 1.59 4.79
C SER A 87 3.36 1.13 4.05
N MET A 88 2.40 2.01 3.75
CA MET A 88 1.19 1.63 3.01
C MET A 88 1.51 1.01 1.65
N LYS A 89 2.54 1.49 0.94
CA LYS A 89 2.97 0.88 -0.33
C LYS A 89 3.53 -0.52 -0.13
N ASN A 90 4.25 -0.78 0.97
CA ASN A 90 4.65 -2.16 1.32
C ASN A 90 3.42 -3.06 1.53
N TRP A 91 2.31 -2.51 2.00
CA TRP A 91 1.00 -3.19 2.12
C TRP A 91 0.14 -3.12 0.85
N GLY A 92 0.73 -2.81 -0.31
CA GLY A 92 0.06 -2.82 -1.61
C GLY A 92 -0.87 -1.62 -1.90
N HIS A 93 -0.86 -0.60 -1.04
CA HIS A 93 -1.67 0.61 -1.19
C HIS A 93 -0.79 1.84 -1.41
N ASP A 94 -0.98 2.52 -2.53
CA ASP A 94 -0.31 3.80 -2.79
C ASP A 94 -1.28 4.95 -2.53
N PRO A 95 -1.23 5.60 -1.34
CA PRO A 95 -2.16 6.65 -0.97
C PRO A 95 -2.03 7.89 -1.86
N VAL A 96 -0.85 8.13 -2.46
CA VAL A 96 -0.60 9.31 -3.29
C VAL A 96 -1.25 9.17 -4.67
N LYS A 97 -1.42 7.94 -5.16
CA LYS A 97 -2.19 7.66 -6.39
C LYS A 97 -3.69 7.82 -6.19
N THR A 98 -4.17 7.81 -4.94
CA THR A 98 -5.59 7.95 -4.59
C THR A 98 -5.95 9.37 -4.11
N LEU A 99 -4.99 10.29 -4.08
CA LEU A 99 -5.25 11.70 -3.81
C LEU A 99 -5.85 12.34 -5.07
N ASP A 100 -6.97 13.03 -4.92
CA ASP A 100 -7.41 13.97 -5.95
C ASP A 100 -6.51 15.20 -5.91
N ASP A 101 -6.19 15.80 -7.06
CA ASP A 101 -5.30 16.97 -7.10
C ASP A 101 -5.93 18.20 -6.38
N ALA A 102 -7.23 18.17 -6.09
CA ALA A 102 -7.93 19.16 -5.27
C ALA A 102 -7.70 19.00 -3.75
N ASP A 103 -7.20 17.83 -3.30
CA ASP A 103 -6.97 17.52 -1.88
C ASP A 103 -5.57 17.93 -1.40
N ILE A 104 -4.74 18.48 -2.28
CA ILE A 104 -3.36 18.86 -1.99
C ILE A 104 -3.24 20.38 -2.16
N PRO A 105 -2.68 21.10 -1.17
CA PRO A 105 -2.43 22.54 -1.33
C PRO A 105 -1.55 22.79 -2.56
N GLU A 106 -2.03 23.62 -3.49
CA GLU A 106 -1.17 24.25 -4.50
C GLU A 106 -0.20 25.15 -3.73
N ASN A 107 1.09 24.84 -3.83
CA ASN A 107 2.14 25.61 -3.18
C ASN A 107 2.33 26.98 -3.84
#